data_AF-A0A6B3N313-F1
#
_entry.id   AF-A0A6B3N313-F1
#
_cell.length_a   1.000
_cell.length_b   1.000
_cell.length_c   1.000
_cell.angle_alpha   90.00
_cell.angle_beta   90.00
_cell.angle_gamma   90.00
#
_symmetry.space_group_name_H-M   'P 1'
#
loop_
_entity.id
_entity.type
_entity.pdbx_description
1 polymer ?
#
loop_
_entity_poly.entity_id
_entity_poly.type
_entity_poly.pdbx_seq_one_letter_code
_entity_poly.pdbx_strand_id
1 'polypeptide(L)'
;SIMDRLLAPAGLKLGILRCLKAGINPEFPEQGTPQGGVVSPLLANVALNGIEEVNPRNRCIRYADDMVIILKPRDKADKVLEKIKTFLAERGMEISEEKTKITKTTDGFDFLGWHMRVKKNGKFHCIPSVENHRNIRKKIKAVVNSSNYGAEVKAKKLAPIVRGWRNYHKSCDMSSSRDSLWYMAKTANRKFRKEKKVNRYKANELCKKAFPAIGYEQNQHVNVKRTKSPYDGDLVYWSKRNSQMYDNATSKALSDQNHSCGYCGMRFIDEERVHLHHIDGNHGNWKKDNLMAVHQSCHQQLHWSQKDT
;
A
#
# COMPACT_ATOMS: atom_id res chain seq x y z
N SER A 1 -16.21 2.50 29.45
CA SER A 1 -15.16 1.58 28.96
C SER A 1 -15.21 1.47 27.44
N ILE A 2 -14.08 1.22 26.75
CA ILE A 2 -14.03 0.95 25.29
C ILE A 2 -15.02 -0.17 24.91
N MET A 3 -15.23 -1.13 25.81
CA MET A 3 -16.14 -2.27 25.63
C MET A 3 -17.63 -1.89 25.62
N ASP A 4 -18.01 -0.76 26.23
CA ASP A 4 -19.40 -0.29 26.27
C ASP A 4 -19.82 0.32 24.93
N ARG A 5 -18.84 0.85 24.18
CA ARG A 5 -19.04 1.44 22.85
C ARG A 5 -18.96 0.42 21.72
N LEU A 6 -18.56 -0.82 22.00
CA LEU A 6 -18.48 -1.89 21.00
C LEU A 6 -19.88 -2.44 20.71
N LEU A 7 -20.37 -2.26 19.49
CA LEU A 7 -21.60 -2.90 19.00
C LEU A 7 -21.29 -4.32 18.53
N ALA A 8 -21.29 -5.28 19.46
CA ALA A 8 -21.05 -6.70 19.16
C ALA A 8 -21.91 -7.61 20.05
N PRO A 9 -22.25 -8.82 19.58
CA PRO A 9 -22.91 -9.85 20.40
C PRO A 9 -22.14 -10.15 21.68
N ALA A 10 -22.85 -10.50 22.76
CA ALA A 10 -22.27 -10.71 24.09
C ALA A 10 -21.11 -11.74 24.09
N GLY A 11 -21.22 -12.82 23.33
CA GLY A 11 -20.16 -13.83 23.20
C GLY A 11 -18.86 -13.26 22.58
N LEU A 12 -18.97 -12.40 21.57
CA LEU A 12 -17.83 -11.74 20.94
C LEU A 12 -17.20 -10.69 21.86
N LYS A 13 -18.02 -9.92 22.59
CA LYS A 13 -17.51 -9.00 23.64
C LYS A 13 -16.68 -9.74 24.67
N LEU A 14 -17.16 -10.91 25.12
CA LEU A 14 -16.49 -11.71 26.13
C LEU A 14 -15.21 -12.37 25.58
N GLY A 15 -15.21 -12.79 24.31
CA GLY A 15 -14.01 -13.25 23.60
C GLY A 15 -12.95 -12.16 23.47
N ILE A 16 -13.33 -10.95 23.06
CA ILE A 16 -12.44 -9.79 22.97
C ILE A 16 -11.88 -9.42 24.35
N LEU A 17 -12.72 -9.43 25.40
CA LEU A 17 -12.30 -9.16 26.78
C LEU A 17 -11.28 -10.20 27.26
N ARG A 18 -11.47 -11.48 26.91
CA ARG A 18 -10.52 -12.56 27.22
C ARG A 18 -9.22 -12.41 26.43
N CYS A 19 -9.24 -12.00 25.17
CA CYS A 19 -8.03 -11.71 24.39
C CYS A 19 -7.26 -10.51 24.95
N LEU A 20 -7.97 -9.48 25.43
CA LEU A 20 -7.38 -8.36 26.14
C LEU A 20 -6.72 -8.84 27.45
N LYS A 21 -7.44 -9.62 28.28
CA LYS A 21 -6.93 -10.15 29.55
C LYS A 21 -5.81 -11.17 29.43
N ALA A 22 -5.88 -12.08 28.46
CA ALA A 22 -4.87 -13.11 28.23
C ALA A 22 -3.55 -12.53 27.73
N GLY A 23 -3.58 -11.28 27.29
CA GLY A 23 -2.42 -10.57 26.81
C GLY A 23 -1.81 -9.56 27.79
N ILE A 24 -2.39 -9.45 28.97
CA ILE A 24 -1.84 -8.66 30.07
C ILE A 24 -0.59 -9.40 30.58
N ASN A 25 0.56 -8.73 30.51
CA ASN A 25 1.78 -9.23 31.16
C ASN A 25 1.50 -9.25 32.68
N PRO A 26 1.66 -10.38 33.41
CA PRO A 26 1.29 -10.47 34.82
C PRO A 26 1.98 -9.45 35.75
N GLU A 27 3.06 -8.81 35.30
CA GLU A 27 3.72 -7.73 36.02
C GLU A 27 3.05 -6.35 35.87
N PHE A 28 2.22 -6.12 34.84
CA PHE A 28 1.54 -4.83 34.59
C PHE A 28 0.08 -5.04 34.15
N PRO A 29 -0.86 -5.24 35.11
CA PRO A 29 -2.26 -5.52 34.84
C PRO A 29 -3.02 -4.44 34.05
N GLU A 30 -2.52 -3.21 34.08
CA GLU A 30 -3.23 -2.01 33.61
C GLU A 30 -2.73 -1.46 32.27
N GLN A 31 -1.70 -2.06 31.66
CA GLN A 31 -1.09 -1.55 30.42
C GLN A 31 -1.19 -2.52 29.24
N GLY A 32 -2.19 -2.27 28.38
CA GLY A 32 -2.16 -2.61 26.96
C GLY A 32 -2.34 -4.08 26.58
N THR A 33 -2.64 -4.30 25.30
CA THR A 33 -2.58 -5.61 24.65
C THR A 33 -1.12 -5.99 24.39
N PRO A 34 -0.75 -7.27 24.43
CA PRO A 34 0.59 -7.73 24.12
C PRO A 34 0.83 -7.46 22.63
N GLN A 35 1.96 -6.84 22.31
CA GLN A 35 2.39 -6.67 20.93
C GLN A 35 2.53 -8.07 20.29
N GLY A 36 1.60 -8.43 19.42
CA GLY A 36 1.57 -9.74 18.75
C GLY A 36 0.24 -10.47 18.80
N GLY A 37 -0.74 -10.00 19.58
CA GLY A 37 -2.11 -10.52 19.49
C GLY A 37 -2.73 -10.17 18.13
N VAL A 38 -3.25 -11.17 17.41
CA VAL A 38 -3.91 -11.01 16.08
C VAL A 38 -5.01 -9.94 16.11
N VAL A 39 -5.61 -9.71 17.28
CA VAL A 39 -6.72 -8.75 17.50
C VAL A 39 -6.24 -7.35 17.91
N SER A 40 -4.97 -7.17 18.29
CA SER A 40 -4.43 -5.89 18.76
C SER A 40 -4.56 -4.75 17.72
N PRO A 41 -4.25 -4.95 16.42
CA PRO A 41 -4.44 -3.90 15.41
C PRO A 41 -5.90 -3.50 15.22
N LEU A 42 -6.83 -4.46 15.36
CA LEU A 42 -8.26 -4.19 15.28
C LEU A 42 -8.72 -3.36 16.49
N LEU A 43 -8.28 -3.72 17.69
CA LEU A 43 -8.63 -3.00 18.92
C LEU A 43 -8.05 -1.60 18.95
N ALA A 44 -6.82 -1.40 18.47
CA ALA A 44 -6.24 -0.07 18.28
C ALA A 44 -7.09 0.77 17.32
N ASN A 45 -7.56 0.19 16.22
CA ASN A 45 -8.45 0.88 15.28
C ASN A 45 -9.81 1.25 15.89
N VAL A 46 -10.37 0.39 16.74
CA VAL A 46 -11.63 0.67 17.46
C VAL A 46 -11.42 1.74 18.52
N ALA A 47 -10.33 1.66 19.29
CA ALA A 47 -10.01 2.64 20.34
C ALA A 47 -9.80 4.04 19.75
N LEU A 48 -9.08 4.12 18.63
CA LEU A 48 -8.80 5.37 17.91
C LEU A 48 -9.95 5.83 17.00
N ASN A 49 -11.04 5.08 16.91
CA ASN A 49 -12.19 5.48 16.12
C ASN A 49 -12.85 6.75 16.69
N GLY A 50 -13.20 7.68 15.80
CA GLY A 50 -13.74 9.00 16.15
C GLY A 50 -12.69 10.09 16.39
N ILE A 51 -11.39 9.78 16.34
CA ILE A 51 -10.34 10.80 16.47
C ILE A 51 -10.40 11.83 15.32
N GLU A 52 -10.90 11.41 14.17
CA GLU A 52 -11.09 12.25 12.99
C GLU A 52 -12.20 13.31 13.20
N GLU A 53 -13.14 13.04 14.11
CA GLU A 53 -14.26 13.93 14.45
C GLU A 53 -13.90 14.98 15.51
N VAL A 54 -12.76 14.81 16.20
CA VAL A 54 -12.26 15.77 17.22
C VAL A 54 -12.04 17.16 16.61
N ASN A 55 -11.73 17.21 15.32
CA ASN A 55 -11.65 18.47 14.59
C ASN A 55 -12.22 18.32 13.15
N PRO A 56 -13.54 18.45 12.97
CA PRO A 56 -14.20 18.19 11.69
C PRO A 56 -13.84 19.23 10.61
N ARG A 57 -13.25 20.36 11.00
CA ARG A 57 -12.73 21.37 10.07
C ARG A 57 -11.45 20.94 9.38
N ASN A 58 -10.71 19.98 9.95
CA ASN A 58 -9.36 19.62 9.52
C ASN A 58 -9.37 18.22 8.91
N ARG A 59 -8.55 18.02 7.87
CA ARG A 59 -8.41 16.68 7.29
C ARG A 59 -7.44 15.91 8.17
N CYS A 60 -7.93 14.85 8.78
CA CYS A 60 -7.10 13.83 9.42
C CYS A 60 -6.86 12.70 8.43
N ILE A 61 -5.63 12.22 8.37
CA ILE A 61 -5.23 10.99 7.67
C ILE A 61 -4.69 10.07 8.75
N ARG A 62 -5.31 8.91 8.93
CA ARG A 62 -4.91 7.91 9.92
C ARG A 62 -4.54 6.61 9.23
N TYR A 63 -3.46 6.00 9.69
CA TYR A 63 -3.06 4.66 9.33
C TYR A 63 -2.65 3.92 10.60
N ALA A 64 -3.53 3.04 11.08
CA ALA A 64 -3.41 2.42 12.41
C ALA A 64 -3.22 3.48 13.52
N ASP A 65 -2.04 3.51 14.13
CA ASP A 65 -1.58 4.44 15.18
C ASP A 65 -0.96 5.73 14.61
N ASP A 66 -0.38 5.68 13.42
CA ASP A 66 0.21 6.84 12.75
C ASP A 66 -0.88 7.78 12.21
N MET A 67 -0.82 9.06 12.58
CA MET A 67 -1.81 10.06 12.17
C MET A 67 -1.16 11.36 11.71
N VAL A 68 -1.78 11.98 10.69
CA VAL A 68 -1.40 13.28 10.13
C VAL A 68 -2.61 14.19 10.12
N ILE A 69 -2.48 15.36 10.73
CA ILE A 69 -3.55 16.33 10.83
C ILE A 69 -3.17 17.59 10.05
N ILE A 70 -3.97 17.91 9.04
CA ILE A 70 -3.76 19.08 8.19
C ILE A 70 -4.48 20.27 8.80
N LEU A 71 -3.69 21.20 9.36
CA LEU A 71 -4.17 22.45 9.94
C LEU A 71 -4.45 23.49 8.85
N LYS A 72 -5.52 24.27 8.99
CA LYS A 72 -5.79 25.44 8.15
C LYS A 72 -5.07 26.68 8.69
N PRO A 73 -4.83 27.72 7.87
CA PRO A 73 -4.09 28.92 8.31
C PRO A 73 -4.66 29.66 9.52
N ARG A 74 -5.95 29.49 9.83
CA ARG A 74 -6.62 30.11 10.99
C ARG A 74 -6.65 29.23 12.24
N ASP A 75 -6.15 28.01 12.15
CA ASP A 75 -6.17 27.08 13.28
C ASP A 75 -4.92 27.25 14.14
N LYS A 76 -5.12 27.27 15.46
CA LYS A 76 -4.02 27.21 16.43
C LYS A 76 -3.64 25.74 16.64
N ALA A 77 -2.41 25.37 16.30
CA ALA A 77 -1.91 24.01 16.43
C ALA A 77 -2.05 23.48 17.86
N ASP A 78 -1.70 24.30 18.85
CA ASP A 78 -1.74 23.93 20.28
C ASP A 78 -3.16 23.54 20.73
N LYS A 79 -4.18 24.30 20.30
CA LYS A 79 -5.58 23.98 20.65
C LYS A 79 -6.04 22.65 20.04
N VAL A 80 -5.53 22.30 18.86
CA VAL A 80 -5.87 21.04 18.20
C VAL A 80 -5.15 19.89 18.91
N LEU A 81 -3.88 20.09 19.28
CA LEU A 81 -3.09 19.12 20.03
C LEU A 81 -3.74 18.80 21.39
N GLU A 82 -4.13 19.84 22.14
CA GLU A 82 -4.80 19.66 23.43
C GLU A 82 -6.10 18.85 23.33
N LYS A 83 -6.93 19.13 22.33
CA LYS A 83 -8.16 18.34 22.10
C LYS A 83 -7.87 16.86 21.83
N ILE A 84 -6.79 16.57 21.10
CA ILE A 84 -6.38 15.19 20.82
C ILE A 84 -5.84 14.53 22.08
N LYS A 85 -5.03 15.25 22.87
CA LYS A 85 -4.56 14.78 24.18
C LYS A 85 -5.74 14.42 25.08
N THR A 86 -6.74 15.28 25.20
CA THR A 86 -7.96 14.99 25.99
C THR A 86 -8.68 13.74 25.47
N PHE A 87 -8.87 13.62 24.15
CA PHE A 87 -9.55 12.48 23.54
C PHE A 87 -8.83 11.14 23.77
N LEU A 88 -7.49 11.16 23.75
CA LEU A 88 -6.65 9.98 24.02
C LEU A 88 -6.59 9.67 25.52
N ALA A 89 -6.52 10.69 26.37
CA ALA A 89 -6.52 10.53 27.83
C ALA A 89 -7.82 9.88 28.34
N GLU A 90 -8.99 10.23 27.79
CA GLU A 90 -10.27 9.54 28.07
C GLU A 90 -10.22 8.03 27.77
N ARG A 91 -9.29 7.60 26.91
CA ARG A 91 -9.12 6.21 26.49
C ARG A 91 -7.89 5.55 27.12
N GLY A 92 -7.23 6.23 28.06
CA GLY A 92 -6.03 5.73 28.73
C GLY A 92 -4.79 5.66 27.83
N MET A 93 -4.73 6.50 26.80
CA MET A 93 -3.59 6.58 25.88
C MET A 93 -2.91 7.94 25.98
N GLU A 94 -1.58 7.95 25.90
CA GLU A 94 -0.78 9.16 25.87
C GLU A 94 -0.12 9.38 24.51
N ILE A 95 0.05 10.65 24.15
CA ILE A 95 0.80 11.03 22.95
C ILE A 95 2.29 10.97 23.27
N SER A 96 3.07 10.33 22.40
CA SER A 96 4.52 10.48 22.43
C SER A 96 4.90 11.88 21.93
N GLU A 97 5.19 12.79 22.86
CA GLU A 97 5.56 14.18 22.55
C GLU A 97 6.81 14.23 21.65
N GLU A 98 7.76 13.32 21.84
CA GLU A 98 8.97 13.21 21.01
C GLU A 98 8.70 12.92 19.53
N LYS A 99 7.63 12.17 19.24
CA LYS A 99 7.23 11.81 17.87
C LYS A 99 6.34 12.89 17.23
N THR A 100 5.76 13.78 18.04
CA THR A 100 4.80 14.77 17.56
C THR A 100 5.53 15.99 17.06
N LYS A 101 5.52 16.19 15.74
CA LYS A 101 6.22 17.30 15.10
C LYS A 101 5.26 18.21 14.34
N ILE A 102 5.23 19.48 14.71
CA ILE A 102 4.56 20.52 13.93
C ILE A 102 5.52 20.97 12.84
N THR A 103 5.14 20.78 11.58
CA THR A 103 5.95 21.16 10.41
C THR A 103 5.12 21.96 9.42
N LYS A 104 5.78 22.84 8.68
CA LYS A 104 5.15 23.50 7.53
C LYS A 104 5.06 22.51 6.39
N THR A 105 3.99 22.60 5.59
CA THR A 105 3.82 21.78 4.39
C THR A 105 4.95 21.96 3.36
N THR A 106 5.65 23.09 3.40
CA THR A 106 6.82 23.39 2.56
C THR A 106 8.07 22.61 2.96
N ASP A 107 8.25 22.41 4.27
CA ASP A 107 9.42 21.72 4.83
C ASP A 107 9.24 20.21 4.73
N GLY A 108 7.97 19.77 4.77
CA GLY A 108 7.56 18.39 4.58
C GLY A 108 7.62 17.55 5.86
N PHE A 109 7.06 16.35 5.77
CA PHE A 109 7.02 15.37 6.86
C PHE A 109 7.16 13.95 6.31
N ASP A 110 7.61 13.04 7.16
CA ASP A 110 7.69 11.61 6.84
C ASP A 110 6.43 10.89 7.34
N PHE A 111 5.81 10.08 6.47
CA PHE A 111 4.63 9.27 6.77
C PHE A 111 4.66 7.98 5.95
N LEU A 112 4.48 6.82 6.60
CA LEU A 112 4.49 5.48 5.98
C LEU A 112 5.73 5.19 5.10
N GLY A 113 6.88 5.77 5.44
CA GLY A 113 8.12 5.62 4.68
C GLY A 113 8.23 6.53 3.45
N TRP A 114 7.35 7.52 3.31
CA TRP A 114 7.41 8.56 2.29
C TRP A 114 7.62 9.93 2.92
N HIS A 115 8.44 10.74 2.28
CA HIS A 115 8.61 12.14 2.58
C HIS A 115 7.68 12.97 1.67
N MET A 116 6.67 13.58 2.30
CA MET A 116 5.64 14.38 1.64
C MET A 116 5.95 15.86 1.82
N ARG A 117 6.00 16.63 0.73
CA ARG A 117 6.17 18.09 0.77
C ARG A 117 5.38 18.79 -0.34
N VAL A 118 4.99 20.03 -0.09
CA VAL A 118 4.42 20.93 -1.09
C VAL A 118 5.51 21.85 -1.59
N LYS A 119 5.83 21.78 -2.89
CA LYS A 119 6.80 22.69 -3.51
C LYS A 119 6.23 24.11 -3.52
N LYS A 120 7.10 25.12 -3.60
CA LYS A 120 6.69 26.55 -3.67
C LYS A 120 5.71 26.85 -4.81
N ASN A 121 5.70 26.03 -5.87
CA ASN A 121 4.74 26.12 -6.99
C ASN A 121 3.36 25.50 -6.69
N GLY A 122 3.08 25.13 -5.44
CA GLY A 122 1.82 24.50 -5.04
C GLY A 122 1.70 23.01 -5.43
N LYS A 123 2.67 22.45 -6.15
CA LYS A 123 2.62 21.03 -6.55
C LYS A 123 3.00 20.13 -5.38
N PHE A 124 2.16 19.14 -5.13
CA PHE A 124 2.44 18.06 -4.19
C PHE A 124 3.57 17.17 -4.71
N HIS A 125 4.52 16.85 -3.85
CA HIS A 125 5.68 16.04 -4.19
C HIS A 125 5.93 15.02 -3.07
N CYS A 126 6.01 13.76 -3.46
CA CYS A 126 6.18 12.62 -2.57
C CYS A 126 7.38 11.81 -3.04
N ILE A 127 8.35 11.61 -2.16
CA ILE A 127 9.56 10.81 -2.43
C ILE A 127 9.74 9.78 -1.32
N PRO A 128 10.49 8.68 -1.53
CA PRO A 128 10.85 7.78 -0.44
C PRO A 128 11.60 8.51 0.67
N SER A 129 11.29 8.20 1.94
CA SER A 129 11.97 8.82 3.09
C SER A 129 13.46 8.44 3.12
N VAL A 130 14.26 9.26 3.80
CA VAL A 130 15.71 9.03 3.92
C VAL A 130 16.00 7.70 4.62
N GLU A 131 15.21 7.38 5.65
CA GLU A 131 15.34 6.12 6.38
C GLU A 131 14.95 4.91 5.53
N ASN A 132 13.85 5.00 4.78
CA ASN A 132 13.45 3.93 3.86
C ASN A 132 14.55 3.67 2.81
N HIS A 133 15.09 4.73 2.20
CA HIS A 133 16.22 4.63 1.27
C HIS A 133 17.46 3.99 1.91
N ARG A 134 17.77 4.36 3.16
CA ARG A 134 18.87 3.77 3.93
C ARG A 134 18.67 2.27 4.15
N ASN A 135 17.44 1.86 4.48
CA ASN A 135 17.09 0.46 4.74
C ASN A 135 17.18 -0.40 3.47
N ILE A 136 16.64 0.05 2.34
CA ILE A 136 16.79 -0.67 1.06
C ILE A 136 18.26 -0.76 0.63
N ARG A 137 19.03 0.32 0.82
CA ARG A 137 20.47 0.34 0.54
C ARG A 137 21.23 -0.68 1.38
N LYS A 138 20.93 -0.79 2.68
CA LYS A 138 21.51 -1.81 3.56
C LYS A 138 21.21 -3.22 3.07
N LYS A 139 19.95 -3.52 2.73
CA LYS A 139 19.53 -4.83 2.20
C LYS A 139 20.25 -5.18 0.89
N ILE A 140 20.32 -4.25 -0.06
CA ILE A 140 21.03 -4.44 -1.33
C ILE A 140 22.52 -4.67 -1.10
N LYS A 141 23.15 -3.85 -0.25
CA LYS A 141 24.58 -4.00 0.08
C LYS A 141 24.88 -5.35 0.72
N ALA A 142 24.05 -5.84 1.62
CA ALA A 142 24.22 -7.15 2.24
C ALA A 142 24.27 -8.28 1.19
N VAL A 143 23.36 -8.25 0.21
CA VAL A 143 23.34 -9.25 -0.87
C VAL A 143 24.51 -9.09 -1.83
N VAL A 144 24.84 -7.85 -2.23
CA VAL A 144 25.95 -7.58 -3.18
C VAL A 144 27.31 -7.92 -2.58
N ASN A 145 27.52 -7.65 -1.29
CA ASN A 145 28.80 -7.87 -0.60
C ASN A 145 28.99 -9.29 -0.06
N SER A 146 27.94 -10.13 -0.04
CA SER A 146 28.09 -11.52 0.36
C SER A 146 29.06 -12.25 -0.57
N SER A 147 30.12 -12.81 0.02
CA SER A 147 31.13 -13.62 -0.66
C SER A 147 30.60 -14.99 -1.10
N ASN A 148 29.57 -15.50 -0.41
CA ASN A 148 29.03 -16.84 -0.61
C ASN A 148 28.18 -16.98 -1.90
N TYR A 149 27.87 -15.86 -2.58
CA TYR A 149 27.01 -15.86 -3.75
C TYR A 149 27.76 -15.40 -5.01
N GLY A 150 27.63 -16.18 -6.09
CA GLY A 150 28.01 -15.73 -7.44
C GLY A 150 27.00 -14.72 -8.02
N ALA A 151 27.35 -14.12 -9.15
CA ALA A 151 26.59 -13.03 -9.78
C ALA A 151 25.14 -13.41 -10.11
N GLU A 152 24.91 -14.64 -10.58
CA GLU A 152 23.57 -15.12 -10.93
C GLU A 152 22.68 -15.27 -9.69
N VAL A 153 23.21 -15.83 -8.60
CA VAL A 153 22.49 -15.98 -7.33
C VAL A 153 22.19 -14.61 -6.72
N LYS A 154 23.16 -13.69 -6.76
CA LYS A 154 22.97 -12.30 -6.33
C LYS A 154 21.85 -11.63 -7.12
N ALA A 155 21.85 -11.78 -8.45
CA ALA A 155 20.81 -11.19 -9.29
C ALA A 155 19.42 -11.75 -8.96
N LYS A 156 19.29 -13.07 -8.78
CA LYS A 156 18.03 -13.72 -8.38
C LYS A 156 17.53 -13.24 -7.01
N LYS A 157 18.42 -13.02 -6.04
CA LYS A 157 18.05 -12.51 -4.70
C LYS A 157 17.71 -11.02 -4.69
N LEU A 158 18.39 -10.21 -5.51
CA LEU A 158 18.15 -8.76 -5.61
C LEU A 158 16.83 -8.42 -6.31
N ALA A 159 16.47 -9.17 -7.35
CA ALA A 159 15.28 -8.92 -8.16
C ALA A 159 13.98 -8.76 -7.34
N PRO A 160 13.59 -9.69 -6.43
CA PRO A 160 12.37 -9.55 -5.64
C PRO A 160 12.43 -8.38 -4.65
N ILE A 161 13.61 -8.12 -4.06
CA ILE A 161 13.82 -7.01 -3.11
C ILE A 161 13.59 -5.66 -3.82
N VAL A 162 14.24 -5.48 -4.98
CA VAL A 162 14.11 -4.24 -5.76
C VAL A 162 12.70 -4.11 -6.33
N ARG A 163 12.11 -5.21 -6.81
CA ARG A 163 10.74 -5.22 -7.33
C ARG A 163 9.72 -4.82 -6.26
N GLY A 164 9.77 -5.43 -5.08
CA GLY A 164 8.87 -5.12 -3.98
C GLY A 164 9.00 -3.66 -3.54
N TRP A 165 10.23 -3.16 -3.42
CA TRP A 165 10.48 -1.76 -3.08
C TRP A 165 9.95 -0.79 -4.14
N ARG A 166 10.22 -1.03 -5.43
CA ARG A 166 9.71 -0.19 -6.53
C ARG A 166 8.19 -0.22 -6.63
N ASN A 167 7.55 -1.37 -6.40
CA ASN A 167 6.09 -1.48 -6.37
C ASN A 167 5.48 -0.69 -5.21
N TYR A 168 6.05 -0.79 -4.00
CA TYR A 168 5.58 -0.02 -2.85
C TYR A 168 5.70 1.49 -3.07
N HIS A 169 6.75 1.93 -3.76
CA HIS A 169 6.99 3.34 -4.08
C HIS A 169 6.49 3.76 -5.47
N LYS A 170 5.67 2.94 -6.15
CA LYS A 170 5.18 3.21 -7.53
C LYS A 170 4.47 4.56 -7.63
N SER A 171 3.81 5.00 -6.57
CA SER A 171 3.05 6.26 -6.54
C SER A 171 3.89 7.49 -6.18
N CYS A 172 5.19 7.31 -5.91
CA CYS A 172 6.10 8.40 -5.59
C CYS A 172 6.91 8.84 -6.81
N ASP A 173 7.45 10.06 -6.75
CA ASP A 173 8.43 10.52 -7.72
C ASP A 173 9.77 9.77 -7.47
N MET A 174 10.11 8.89 -8.41
CA MET A 174 11.36 8.09 -8.39
C MET A 174 12.40 8.58 -9.40
N SER A 175 12.20 9.77 -9.99
CA SER A 175 13.08 10.31 -11.04
C SER A 175 14.51 10.61 -10.57
N SER A 176 14.72 10.73 -9.24
CA SER A 176 16.02 11.08 -8.69
C SER A 176 17.06 9.96 -8.89
N SER A 177 18.34 10.32 -9.09
CA SER A 177 19.45 9.35 -9.16
C SER A 177 19.61 8.50 -7.89
N ARG A 178 19.13 9.03 -6.76
CA ARG A 178 19.07 8.34 -5.47
C ARG A 178 18.01 7.23 -5.51
N ASP A 179 16.81 7.57 -5.94
CA ASP A 179 15.61 6.73 -5.82
C ASP A 179 15.44 5.78 -7.02
N SER A 180 16.06 6.09 -8.16
CA SER A 180 16.26 5.15 -9.28
C SER A 180 17.21 4.00 -8.94
N LEU A 181 17.91 4.04 -7.80
CA LEU A 181 18.91 3.06 -7.36
C LEU A 181 20.10 2.91 -8.32
N TRP A 182 20.33 3.91 -9.18
CA TRP A 182 21.36 3.85 -10.23
C TRP A 182 22.75 3.53 -9.70
N TYR A 183 23.18 4.20 -8.61
CA TYR A 183 24.48 3.93 -7.99
C TYR A 183 24.61 2.50 -7.46
N MET A 184 23.52 1.91 -6.97
CA MET A 184 23.51 0.54 -6.46
C MET A 184 23.60 -0.47 -7.61
N ALA A 185 22.88 -0.23 -8.70
CA ALA A 185 22.99 -1.02 -9.93
C ALA A 185 24.41 -0.96 -10.51
N LYS A 186 25.01 0.24 -10.58
CA LYS A 186 26.41 0.42 -11.03
C LYS A 186 27.41 -0.33 -10.15
N THR A 187 27.20 -0.30 -8.83
CA THR A 187 28.06 -1.02 -7.87
C THR A 187 27.92 -2.54 -8.01
N ALA A 188 26.69 -3.04 -8.15
CA ALA A 188 26.42 -4.46 -8.38
C ALA A 188 27.04 -4.93 -9.71
N ASN A 189 26.88 -4.17 -10.79
CA ASN A 189 27.48 -4.45 -12.08
C ASN A 189 29.02 -4.52 -11.99
N ARG A 190 29.66 -3.55 -11.29
CA ARG A 190 31.11 -3.58 -11.05
C ARG A 190 31.55 -4.86 -10.32
N LYS A 191 30.75 -5.36 -9.38
CA LYS A 191 31.03 -6.63 -8.66
C LYS A 191 30.83 -7.84 -9.57
N PHE A 192 29.76 -7.89 -10.36
CA PHE A 192 29.52 -8.97 -11.31
C PHE A 192 30.63 -9.09 -12.36
N ARG A 193 31.16 -7.96 -12.84
CA ARG A 193 32.30 -7.92 -13.79
C ARG A 193 33.62 -8.44 -13.22
N LYS A 194 33.76 -8.55 -11.90
CA LYS A 194 34.97 -9.12 -11.27
C LYS A 194 34.96 -10.64 -11.24
N GLU A 195 33.83 -11.28 -11.55
CA GLU A 195 33.75 -12.74 -11.61
C GLU A 195 34.29 -13.24 -12.94
N LYS A 196 35.32 -14.10 -12.90
CA LYS A 196 36.02 -14.61 -14.10
C LYS A 196 35.09 -15.25 -15.13
N LYS A 197 33.97 -15.84 -14.68
CA LYS A 197 32.98 -16.52 -15.53
C LYS A 197 31.94 -15.59 -16.17
N VAL A 198 31.98 -14.29 -15.89
CA VAL A 198 30.95 -13.32 -16.32
C VAL A 198 31.57 -12.28 -17.26
N ASN A 199 31.22 -12.34 -18.54
CA ASN A 199 31.60 -11.31 -19.50
C ASN A 199 30.79 -10.01 -19.31
N ARG A 200 31.20 -8.93 -19.97
CA ARG A 200 30.55 -7.61 -19.87
C ARG A 200 29.05 -7.64 -20.20
N TYR A 201 28.66 -8.40 -21.22
CA TYR A 201 27.28 -8.51 -21.68
C TYR A 201 26.40 -9.21 -20.65
N LYS A 202 26.86 -10.34 -20.12
CA LYS A 202 26.16 -11.11 -19.09
C LYS A 202 26.07 -10.35 -17.77
N ALA A 203 27.10 -9.60 -17.38
CA ALA A 203 27.02 -8.71 -16.21
C ALA A 203 25.94 -7.63 -16.36
N ASN A 204 25.81 -7.04 -17.56
CA ASN A 204 24.76 -6.06 -17.86
C ASN A 204 23.37 -6.69 -17.81
N GLU A 205 23.20 -7.88 -18.38
CA GLU A 205 21.93 -8.61 -18.36
C GLU A 205 21.51 -8.99 -16.93
N LEU A 206 22.45 -9.53 -16.14
CA LEU A 206 22.20 -9.84 -14.73
C LEU A 206 21.86 -8.60 -13.92
N CYS A 207 22.52 -7.47 -14.19
CA CYS A 207 22.18 -6.21 -13.55
C CYS A 207 20.77 -5.72 -13.93
N LYS A 208 20.36 -5.85 -15.20
CA LYS A 208 18.99 -5.53 -15.64
C LYS A 208 17.96 -6.43 -14.94
N LYS A 209 18.23 -7.73 -14.81
CA LYS A 209 17.37 -8.68 -14.09
C LYS A 209 17.30 -8.36 -12.59
N ALA A 210 18.42 -7.97 -11.97
CA ALA A 210 18.51 -7.64 -10.56
C ALA A 210 17.80 -6.31 -10.20
N PHE A 211 17.76 -5.35 -11.14
CA PHE A 211 17.15 -4.03 -10.96
C PHE A 211 16.06 -3.78 -12.02
N PRO A 212 14.94 -4.52 -11.98
CA PRO A 212 13.89 -4.44 -13.00
C PRO A 212 13.26 -3.05 -13.04
N ALA A 213 13.23 -2.41 -14.21
CA ALA A 213 12.53 -1.16 -14.42
C ALA A 213 11.03 -1.34 -14.16
N ILE A 214 10.46 -0.50 -13.31
CA ILE A 214 9.02 -0.43 -13.05
C ILE A 214 8.65 1.04 -13.24
N GLY A 215 7.67 1.32 -14.09
CA GLY A 215 7.14 2.66 -14.27
C GLY A 215 6.53 3.17 -12.97
N TYR A 216 6.74 4.44 -12.66
CA TYR A 216 6.07 5.11 -11.54
C TYR A 216 4.90 5.92 -12.09
N GLU A 217 3.79 5.95 -11.35
CA GLU A 217 2.55 6.63 -11.71
C GLU A 217 2.27 7.67 -10.63
N GLN A 218 2.79 8.88 -10.84
CA GLN A 218 2.58 9.96 -9.88
C GLN A 218 1.16 10.51 -10.02
N ASN A 219 0.41 10.57 -8.91
CA ASN A 219 -0.91 11.19 -8.81
C ASN A 219 -2.03 10.60 -9.69
N GLN A 220 -1.94 9.35 -10.14
CA GLN A 220 -3.02 8.71 -10.92
C GLN A 220 -4.13 8.07 -10.08
N HIS A 221 -4.14 8.32 -8.77
CA HIS A 221 -5.13 7.72 -7.86
C HIS A 221 -6.46 8.46 -7.91
N VAL A 222 -7.54 7.71 -8.13
CA VAL A 222 -8.91 8.21 -8.02
C VAL A 222 -9.30 8.21 -6.55
N ASN A 223 -9.55 9.39 -5.99
CA ASN A 223 -9.91 9.56 -4.58
C ASN A 223 -11.20 8.79 -4.25
N VAL A 224 -11.20 8.08 -3.12
CA VAL A 224 -12.41 7.45 -2.58
C VAL A 224 -13.31 8.53 -1.97
N LYS A 225 -14.62 8.50 -2.27
CA LYS A 225 -15.62 9.34 -1.58
C LYS A 225 -15.61 9.01 -0.08
N ARG A 226 -15.57 10.04 0.77
CA ARG A 226 -15.39 9.90 2.23
C ARG A 226 -16.32 8.90 2.94
N THR A 227 -17.55 8.75 2.47
CA THR A 227 -18.56 7.87 3.09
C THR A 227 -18.62 6.49 2.46
N LYS A 228 -17.75 6.20 1.48
CA LYS A 228 -17.75 4.93 0.75
C LYS A 228 -16.77 3.94 1.37
N SER A 229 -17.27 2.74 1.64
CA SER A 229 -16.51 1.59 2.14
C SER A 229 -16.66 0.43 1.17
N PRO A 230 -15.63 -0.39 0.87
CA PRO A 230 -15.81 -1.59 0.04
C PRO A 230 -16.93 -2.52 0.55
N TYR A 231 -17.26 -2.40 1.84
CA TYR A 231 -18.30 -3.16 2.52
C TYR A 231 -19.65 -2.43 2.63
N ASP A 232 -19.82 -1.27 1.97
CA ASP A 232 -21.08 -0.49 1.99
C ASP A 232 -22.15 -1.02 1.03
N GLY A 233 -21.83 -2.04 0.22
CA GLY A 233 -22.72 -2.62 -0.77
C GLY A 233 -22.89 -1.79 -2.05
N ASP A 234 -22.21 -0.64 -2.21
CA ASP A 234 -22.24 0.16 -3.43
C ASP A 234 -21.29 -0.40 -4.49
N LEU A 235 -21.68 -1.57 -5.01
CA LEU A 235 -20.98 -2.26 -6.08
C LEU A 235 -20.82 -1.39 -7.34
N VAL A 236 -21.73 -0.44 -7.59
CA VAL A 236 -21.64 0.46 -8.76
C VAL A 236 -20.47 1.41 -8.63
N TYR A 237 -20.35 2.06 -7.47
CA TYR A 237 -19.27 2.99 -7.19
C TYR A 237 -17.90 2.30 -7.24
N TRP A 238 -17.76 1.15 -6.57
CA TRP A 238 -16.50 0.42 -6.52
C TRP A 238 -16.08 -0.13 -7.87
N SER A 239 -17.03 -0.66 -8.66
CA SER A 239 -16.71 -1.19 -9.98
C SER A 239 -16.35 -0.09 -11.00
N LYS A 240 -17.02 1.07 -10.96
CA LYS A 240 -16.67 2.27 -11.76
C LYS A 240 -15.33 2.87 -11.36
N ARG A 241 -14.98 2.84 -10.09
CA ARG A 241 -13.67 3.32 -9.62
C ARG A 241 -12.56 2.39 -10.07
N ASN A 242 -12.76 1.08 -9.91
CA ASN A 242 -11.77 0.07 -10.27
C ASN A 242 -11.55 0.04 -11.79
N SER A 243 -12.57 0.28 -12.62
CA SER A 243 -12.43 0.36 -14.08
C SER A 243 -11.43 1.43 -14.54
N GLN A 244 -11.27 2.52 -13.79
CA GLN A 244 -10.30 3.58 -14.09
C GLN A 244 -8.85 3.20 -13.78
N MET A 245 -8.64 2.08 -13.05
CA MET A 245 -7.30 1.55 -12.75
C MET A 245 -6.84 0.49 -13.76
N TYR A 246 -7.70 0.05 -14.67
CA TYR A 246 -7.34 -0.93 -15.68
C TYR A 246 -6.91 -0.27 -17.00
N ASP A 247 -6.06 -0.96 -17.75
CA ASP A 247 -5.61 -0.53 -19.09
C ASP A 247 -6.79 -0.19 -20.01
N ASN A 248 -6.56 0.67 -21.00
CA ASN A 248 -7.60 1.20 -21.91
C ASN A 248 -8.51 0.12 -22.52
N ALA A 249 -7.98 -1.08 -22.80
CA ALA A 249 -8.78 -2.20 -23.34
C ALA A 249 -9.74 -2.78 -22.30
N THR A 250 -9.25 -3.04 -21.09
CA THR A 250 -10.05 -3.57 -19.98
C THR A 250 -11.05 -2.56 -19.47
N SER A 251 -10.66 -1.28 -19.37
CA SER A 251 -11.56 -0.19 -18.99
C SER A 251 -12.74 -0.05 -19.97
N LYS A 252 -12.46 -0.17 -21.28
CA LYS A 252 -13.51 -0.16 -22.32
C LYS A 252 -14.44 -1.36 -22.19
N ALA A 253 -13.90 -2.59 -22.11
CA ALA A 253 -14.72 -3.80 -21.95
C ALA A 253 -15.59 -3.74 -20.68
N LEU A 254 -15.06 -3.21 -19.57
CA LEU A 254 -15.81 -2.96 -18.35
C LEU A 254 -16.94 -1.94 -18.54
N SER A 255 -16.67 -0.83 -19.25
CA SER A 255 -17.69 0.18 -19.56
C SER A 255 -18.79 -0.37 -20.46
N ASP A 256 -18.43 -1.10 -21.51
CA ASP A 256 -19.36 -1.69 -22.48
C ASP A 256 -20.26 -2.76 -21.81
N GLN A 257 -19.73 -3.48 -20.81
CA GLN A 257 -20.46 -4.48 -20.03
C GLN A 257 -21.13 -3.92 -18.75
N ASN A 258 -21.22 -2.60 -18.59
CA ASN A 258 -21.78 -1.95 -17.39
C ASN A 258 -21.19 -2.50 -16.06
N HIS A 259 -19.89 -2.79 -16.08
CA HIS A 259 -19.12 -3.36 -14.99
C HIS A 259 -19.61 -4.71 -14.46
N SER A 260 -20.26 -5.50 -15.33
CA SER A 260 -20.66 -6.87 -15.06
C SER A 260 -19.77 -7.86 -15.82
N CYS A 261 -19.55 -9.03 -15.22
CA CYS A 261 -18.85 -10.14 -15.85
C CYS A 261 -19.67 -10.68 -17.03
N GLY A 262 -19.04 -10.81 -18.20
CA GLY A 262 -19.73 -11.33 -19.38
C GLY A 262 -20.06 -12.84 -19.32
N TYR A 263 -19.52 -13.57 -18.33
CA TYR A 263 -19.84 -14.98 -18.10
C TYR A 263 -20.93 -15.18 -17.05
N CYS A 264 -20.71 -14.72 -15.81
CA CYS A 264 -21.63 -14.97 -14.70
C CYS A 264 -22.64 -13.85 -14.44
N GLY A 265 -22.53 -12.71 -15.14
CA GLY A 265 -23.40 -11.53 -14.96
C GLY A 265 -23.17 -10.77 -13.64
N MET A 266 -22.36 -11.29 -12.72
CA MET A 266 -22.06 -10.62 -11.44
C MET A 266 -21.12 -9.43 -11.65
N ARG A 267 -21.27 -8.39 -10.82
CA ARG A 267 -20.39 -7.21 -10.87
C ARG A 267 -18.99 -7.53 -10.36
N PHE A 268 -18.00 -6.81 -10.89
CA PHE A 268 -16.64 -6.93 -10.40
C PHE A 268 -16.49 -6.27 -9.03
N ILE A 269 -16.14 -7.09 -8.04
CA ILE A 269 -15.76 -6.71 -6.67
C ILE A 269 -14.23 -6.72 -6.51
N ASP A 270 -13.74 -6.05 -5.49
CA ASP A 270 -12.32 -5.72 -5.30
C ASP A 270 -11.41 -6.95 -5.03
N GLU A 271 -11.99 -8.08 -4.62
CA GLU A 271 -11.22 -9.26 -4.21
C GLU A 271 -10.76 -10.15 -5.38
N GLU A 272 -11.31 -9.95 -6.58
CA GLU A 272 -11.00 -10.78 -7.74
C GLU A 272 -10.49 -9.98 -8.94
N ARG A 273 -9.40 -10.43 -9.56
CA ARG A 273 -8.83 -9.75 -10.73
C ARG A 273 -9.75 -9.88 -11.94
N VAL A 274 -9.92 -8.77 -12.65
CA VAL A 274 -10.57 -8.75 -13.97
C VAL A 274 -9.60 -9.27 -15.01
N HIS A 275 -10.03 -10.28 -15.77
CA HIS A 275 -9.32 -10.81 -16.93
C HIS A 275 -10.07 -10.43 -18.22
N LEU A 276 -9.34 -10.31 -19.32
CA LEU A 276 -9.93 -10.18 -20.65
C LEU A 276 -9.93 -11.54 -21.35
N HIS A 277 -11.10 -11.94 -21.83
CA HIS A 277 -11.32 -13.14 -22.62
C HIS A 277 -11.57 -12.77 -24.08
N HIS A 278 -11.00 -13.53 -25.02
CA HIS A 278 -11.26 -13.37 -26.45
C HIS A 278 -12.49 -14.20 -26.82
N ILE A 279 -13.56 -13.55 -27.30
CA ILE A 279 -14.86 -14.19 -27.57
C ILE A 279 -14.71 -15.27 -28.66
N ASP A 280 -13.87 -15.01 -29.66
CA ASP A 280 -13.61 -15.94 -30.78
C ASP A 280 -12.54 -17.01 -30.49
N GLY A 281 -11.98 -17.04 -29.26
CA GLY A 281 -10.91 -17.96 -28.89
C GLY A 281 -9.54 -17.69 -29.55
N ASN A 282 -9.43 -16.64 -30.37
CA ASN A 282 -8.20 -16.30 -31.07
C ASN A 282 -7.35 -15.32 -30.25
N HIS A 283 -6.35 -15.84 -29.56
CA HIS A 283 -5.43 -15.02 -28.76
C HIS A 283 -4.50 -14.09 -29.58
N GLY A 284 -4.65 -14.07 -30.92
CA GLY A 284 -3.87 -13.22 -31.83
C GLY A 284 -4.53 -11.89 -32.19
N ASN A 285 -5.82 -11.66 -31.89
CA ASN A 285 -6.53 -10.45 -32.33
C ASN A 285 -7.04 -9.58 -31.17
N TRP A 286 -6.31 -8.51 -30.88
CA TRP A 286 -6.69 -7.52 -29.85
C TRP A 286 -7.77 -6.53 -30.34
N LYS A 287 -8.71 -6.99 -31.18
CA LYS A 287 -9.84 -6.16 -31.64
C LYS A 287 -10.76 -5.88 -30.45
N LYS A 288 -11.10 -4.61 -30.24
CA LYS A 288 -11.84 -4.15 -29.06
C LYS A 288 -13.21 -4.81 -28.92
N ASP A 289 -13.84 -5.18 -30.03
CA ASP A 289 -15.17 -5.78 -30.07
C ASP A 289 -15.15 -7.30 -29.82
N ASN A 290 -13.94 -7.88 -29.71
CA ASN A 290 -13.72 -9.31 -29.45
C ASN A 290 -13.27 -9.58 -28.00
N LEU A 291 -13.19 -8.54 -27.15
CA LEU A 291 -12.70 -8.66 -25.79
C LEU A 291 -13.85 -8.56 -24.80
N MET A 292 -13.95 -9.56 -23.92
CA MET A 292 -14.94 -9.63 -22.85
C MET A 292 -14.25 -9.58 -21.49
N ALA A 293 -14.68 -8.69 -20.61
CA ALA A 293 -14.20 -8.67 -19.23
C ALA A 293 -14.89 -9.79 -18.43
N VAL A 294 -14.10 -10.63 -17.77
CA VAL A 294 -14.57 -11.76 -16.94
C VAL A 294 -13.79 -11.84 -15.63
N HIS A 295 -14.37 -12.48 -14.61
CA HIS A 295 -13.66 -12.75 -13.36
C HIS A 295 -12.52 -13.74 -13.62
N GLN A 296 -11.46 -13.70 -12.81
CA GLN A 296 -10.36 -14.66 -12.93
C GLN A 296 -10.86 -16.12 -12.86
N SER A 297 -11.78 -16.44 -11.95
CA SER A 297 -12.43 -17.74 -11.80
C SER A 297 -13.26 -18.11 -13.03
N CYS A 298 -14.09 -17.19 -13.51
CA CYS A 298 -14.91 -17.37 -14.72
C CYS A 298 -14.03 -17.58 -15.96
N HIS A 299 -12.90 -16.87 -16.04
CA HIS A 299 -11.92 -17.05 -17.11
C HIS A 299 -11.30 -18.45 -17.07
N GLN A 300 -10.97 -18.97 -15.88
CA GLN A 300 -10.47 -20.33 -15.74
C GLN A 300 -11.52 -21.37 -16.14
N GLN A 301 -12.78 -21.18 -15.77
CA GLN A 301 -13.89 -22.06 -16.16
C GLN A 301 -14.08 -22.10 -17.69
N LEU A 302 -14.03 -20.95 -18.36
CA LEU A 302 -14.12 -20.86 -19.82
C LEU A 302 -13.00 -21.64 -20.53
N HIS A 303 -11.77 -21.60 -20.00
CA HIS A 303 -10.64 -22.36 -20.55
C HIS A 303 -10.65 -23.84 -20.16
N TRP A 304 -11.33 -24.22 -19.09
CA TRP A 304 -11.56 -25.62 -18.73
C TRP A 304 -12.62 -26.26 -19.62
N SER A 305 -13.75 -25.58 -19.87
CA SER A 305 -14.82 -26.12 -20.70
C SER A 305 -14.45 -26.32 -22.17
N GLN A 306 -13.44 -25.60 -22.67
CA GLN A 306 -12.91 -25.77 -24.04
C GLN A 306 -11.94 -26.95 -24.19
N LYS A 307 -11.46 -27.57 -23.09
CA LYS A 307 -10.56 -28.72 -23.14
C LYS A 307 -11.29 -30.07 -23.15
N ASP A 308 -12.57 -30.07 -22.78
CA ASP A 308 -13.41 -31.26 -22.67
C ASP A 308 -14.29 -31.50 -23.91
N THR A 309 -14.03 -30.78 -25.01
CA THR A 309 -14.61 -30.97 -26.36
C THR A 309 -13.51 -31.22 -27.37
#